data_AF-A0A1Y6DE97-F1
#
_entry.id   AF-A0A1Y6DE97-F1
#
_cell.length_a   1.000
_cell.length_b   1.000
_cell.length_c   1.000
_cell.angle_alpha   90.00
_cell.angle_beta   90.00
_cell.angle_gamma   90.00
#
_symmetry.space_group_name_H-M   'P 1'
#
loop_
_entity.id
_entity.type
_entity.pdbx_description
1 polymer ?
#
loop_
_entity_poly.entity_id
_entity_poly.type
_entity_poly.pdbx_seq_one_letter_code
_entity_poly.pdbx_strand_id
1 'polypeptide(L)'
;MAASKKGQDQDNPEQGKKSERGFASMDKEKQREIASKGGHAAHEKGTAHEFDSEEARRAGQKGGEAVSRDREHMADIGRKGGESSHGGKGGGRKDD
;
A
#
# COMPACT_ATOMS: atom_id res chain seq x y z
N MET A 1 -27.82 43.39 -38.91
CA MET A 1 -26.94 42.27 -38.50
C MET A 1 -26.80 42.34 -36.98
N ALA A 2 -27.12 41.23 -36.32
CA ALA A 2 -27.42 41.15 -34.88
C ALA A 2 -26.16 41.30 -34.00
N ALA A 3 -26.37 41.90 -32.83
CA ALA A 3 -25.42 41.99 -31.73
C ALA A 3 -25.27 40.64 -31.03
N SER A 4 -24.04 40.19 -30.79
CA SER A 4 -23.74 39.00 -29.97
C SER A 4 -22.75 39.33 -28.85
N LYS A 5 -23.35 39.88 -27.79
CA LYS A 5 -23.15 39.65 -26.35
C LYS A 5 -21.93 38.79 -25.91
N LYS A 6 -21.05 39.40 -25.12
CA LYS A 6 -20.21 38.75 -24.09
C LYS A 6 -21.10 37.98 -23.10
N GLY A 7 -20.91 36.67 -22.94
CA GLY A 7 -21.05 35.94 -21.67
C GLY A 7 -19.63 35.55 -21.24
N GLN A 8 -19.10 35.74 -20.04
CA GLN A 8 -19.67 35.65 -18.69
C GLN A 8 -20.36 34.32 -18.42
N ASP A 9 -19.61 33.23 -18.62
CA ASP A 9 -19.86 31.98 -17.90
C ASP A 9 -19.27 32.13 -16.49
N GLN A 10 -20.18 32.42 -15.55
CA GLN A 10 -19.97 32.31 -14.13
C GLN A 10 -20.37 30.89 -13.71
N ASP A 11 -19.44 29.96 -13.71
CA ASP A 11 -19.64 28.60 -13.20
C ASP A 11 -19.25 28.53 -11.70
N ASN A 12 -20.18 29.05 -10.90
CA ASN A 12 -20.62 28.54 -9.60
C ASN A 12 -19.60 27.76 -8.73
N PRO A 13 -19.01 28.36 -7.66
CA PRO A 13 -18.27 27.62 -6.64
C PRO A 13 -19.24 26.98 -5.64
N GLU A 14 -20.18 26.18 -6.13
CA GLU A 14 -21.03 25.33 -5.30
C GLU A 14 -20.67 23.86 -5.55
N GLN A 15 -19.38 23.55 -5.40
CA GLN A 15 -18.96 22.18 -5.13
C GLN A 15 -19.57 21.81 -3.77
N GLY A 16 -20.75 21.20 -3.83
CA GLY A 16 -21.51 20.74 -2.68
C GLY A 16 -20.56 20.16 -1.67
N LYS A 17 -20.56 20.76 -0.47
CA LYS A 17 -19.74 20.37 0.67
C LYS A 17 -19.92 18.87 0.86
N LYS A 18 -19.04 18.05 0.29
CA LYS A 18 -18.98 16.63 0.59
C LYS A 18 -18.68 16.62 2.06
N SER A 19 -19.72 16.35 2.85
CA SER A 19 -19.58 16.36 4.28
C SER A 19 -18.41 15.47 4.61
N GLU A 20 -17.42 16.00 5.34
CA GLU A 20 -16.21 15.31 5.80
C GLU A 20 -16.58 14.21 6.80
N ARG A 21 -17.40 13.27 6.35
CA ARG A 21 -18.05 12.24 7.13
C ARG A 21 -17.66 10.91 6.54
N GLY A 22 -17.18 10.03 7.41
CA GLY A 22 -16.77 8.69 7.05
C GLY A 22 -15.26 8.50 7.15
N PHE A 23 -14.86 7.25 6.94
CA PHE A 23 -13.51 6.77 7.21
C PHE A 23 -12.43 7.46 6.36
N ALA A 24 -12.78 7.85 5.13
CA ALA A 24 -11.89 8.50 4.18
C ALA A 24 -11.68 10.01 4.46
N SER A 25 -12.53 10.61 5.29
CA SER A 25 -12.40 12.02 5.69
C SER A 25 -11.67 12.21 7.01
N MET A 26 -11.26 11.12 7.67
CA MET A 26 -10.46 11.16 8.89
C MET A 26 -8.98 11.46 8.58
N ASP A 27 -8.25 11.89 9.63
CA ASP A 27 -6.80 11.92 9.58
C ASP A 27 -6.19 10.54 9.26
N LYS A 28 -5.08 10.53 8.53
CA LYS A 28 -4.43 9.30 8.04
C LYS A 28 -3.90 8.41 9.15
N GLU A 29 -3.39 8.99 10.24
CA GLU A 29 -2.90 8.22 11.39
C GLU A 29 -4.06 7.53 12.08
N LYS A 30 -5.16 8.27 12.30
CA LYS A 30 -6.38 7.72 12.87
C LYS A 30 -7.00 6.65 11.97
N GLN A 31 -7.03 6.85 10.66
CA GLN A 31 -7.51 5.86 9.70
C GLN A 31 -6.68 4.57 9.75
N ARG A 32 -5.35 4.68 9.80
CA ARG A 32 -4.45 3.53 9.93
C ARG A 32 -4.66 2.79 11.25
N GLU A 33 -4.81 3.52 12.34
CA GLU A 33 -5.05 2.93 13.65
C GLU A 33 -6.36 2.12 13.66
N ILE A 34 -7.45 2.69 13.14
CA ILE A 34 -8.75 2.01 13.12
C ILE A 34 -8.71 0.82 12.14
N ALA A 35 -8.07 0.95 10.99
CA ALA A 35 -7.88 -0.16 10.05
C ALA A 35 -7.07 -1.30 10.69
N SER A 36 -5.98 -0.96 11.40
CA SER A 36 -5.16 -1.92 12.13
C SER A 36 -5.99 -2.64 13.19
N LYS A 37 -6.69 -1.90 14.06
CA LYS A 37 -7.56 -2.47 15.10
C LYS A 37 -8.66 -3.36 14.52
N GLY A 38 -9.26 -2.95 13.39
CA GLY A 38 -10.28 -3.74 12.69
C GLY A 38 -9.74 -5.08 12.17
N GLY A 39 -8.52 -5.09 11.60
CA GLY A 39 -7.85 -6.30 11.17
C GLY A 39 -7.55 -7.26 12.33
N HIS A 40 -6.98 -6.73 13.42
CA HIS A 40 -6.69 -7.54 14.62
C HIS A 40 -7.96 -8.12 15.24
N ALA A 41 -9.02 -7.31 15.35
CA ALA A 41 -10.29 -7.77 15.90
C ALA A 41 -10.98 -8.82 15.02
N ALA A 42 -10.84 -8.76 13.69
CA ALA A 42 -11.38 -9.77 12.79
C ALA A 42 -10.65 -11.12 12.92
N HIS A 43 -9.33 -11.09 13.13
CA HIS A 43 -8.54 -12.28 13.45
C HIS A 43 -8.90 -12.84 14.83
N GLU A 44 -8.95 -12.00 15.87
CA GLU A 44 -9.29 -12.43 17.24
C GLU A 44 -10.70 -13.04 17.32
N LYS A 45 -11.66 -12.51 16.55
CA LYS A 45 -13.05 -12.99 16.52
C LYS A 45 -13.26 -14.19 15.60
N GLY A 46 -12.23 -14.66 14.88
CA GLY A 46 -12.34 -15.78 13.93
C GLY A 46 -13.28 -15.53 12.75
N THR A 47 -13.60 -14.26 12.46
CA THR A 47 -14.40 -13.90 11.27
C THR A 47 -13.52 -13.73 10.04
N ALA A 48 -12.23 -13.48 10.24
CA ALA A 48 -11.21 -13.59 9.20
C ALA A 48 -10.74 -15.04 9.07
N HIS A 49 -10.31 -15.41 7.86
CA HIS A 49 -9.57 -16.65 7.63
C HIS A 49 -8.31 -16.64 8.51
N GLU A 50 -8.11 -17.70 9.31
CA GLU A 50 -6.88 -17.83 10.07
C GLU A 50 -5.71 -17.95 9.09
N PHE A 51 -4.77 -17.02 9.18
CA PHE A 51 -3.53 -17.07 8.44
C PHE A 51 -2.64 -18.13 9.11
N ASP A 52 -2.99 -19.40 8.93
CA ASP A 52 -2.15 -20.50 9.35
C ASP A 52 -0.79 -20.41 8.62
N SER A 53 0.28 -20.73 9.34
CA SER A 53 1.64 -20.62 8.80
C SER A 53 1.84 -21.49 7.55
N GLU A 54 1.18 -22.65 7.46
CA GLU A 54 1.22 -23.51 6.27
C GLU A 54 0.48 -22.86 5.10
N GLU A 55 -0.63 -22.18 5.33
CA GLU A 55 -1.37 -21.53 4.25
C GLU A 55 -0.65 -20.29 3.72
N ALA A 56 -0.07 -19.48 4.62
CA ALA A 56 0.81 -18.38 4.26
C ALA A 56 1.99 -18.88 3.41
N ARG A 57 2.58 -20.01 3.81
CA ARG A 57 3.68 -20.65 3.09
C ARG A 57 3.24 -21.14 1.70
N ARG A 58 2.09 -21.80 1.59
CA ARG A 58 1.54 -22.26 0.30
C ARG A 58 1.21 -21.09 -0.63
N ALA A 59 0.61 -20.03 -0.11
CA ALA A 59 0.32 -18.82 -0.88
C ALA A 59 1.60 -18.15 -1.36
N GLY A 60 2.61 -18.03 -0.48
CA GLY A 60 3.94 -17.52 -0.82
C GLY A 60 4.65 -18.38 -1.87
N GLN A 61 4.59 -19.71 -1.73
CA GLN A 61 5.16 -20.65 -2.70
C GLN A 61 4.49 -20.50 -4.07
N LYS A 62 3.14 -20.51 -4.13
CA LYS A 62 2.40 -20.35 -5.38
C LYS A 62 2.67 -19.01 -6.06
N GLY A 63 2.77 -17.94 -5.27
CA GLY A 63 3.20 -16.63 -5.77
C GLY A 63 4.62 -16.67 -6.32
N GLY A 64 5.56 -17.23 -5.55
CA GLY A 64 6.95 -17.39 -5.97
C GLY A 64 7.11 -18.23 -7.24
N GLU A 65 6.34 -19.31 -7.40
CA GLU A 65 6.31 -20.13 -8.63
C GLU A 65 5.78 -19.36 -9.83
N ALA A 66 4.81 -18.46 -9.63
CA ALA A 66 4.26 -17.64 -10.71
C ALA A 66 5.30 -16.61 -11.21
N VAL A 67 6.04 -15.98 -10.29
CA VAL A 67 6.99 -14.92 -10.65
C VAL A 67 8.39 -15.47 -11.00
N SER A 68 8.78 -16.65 -10.50
CA SER A 68 10.13 -17.22 -10.72
C SER A 68 10.40 -17.77 -12.12
N ARG A 69 9.41 -17.72 -13.02
CA ARG A 69 9.56 -18.13 -14.43
C ARG A 69 10.59 -17.29 -15.18
N ASP A 70 10.81 -16.04 -14.76
CA ASP A 70 11.87 -15.18 -15.28
C ASP A 70 13.06 -15.14 -14.31
N ARG A 71 14.06 -15.96 -14.61
CA ARG A 71 15.25 -16.11 -13.79
C ARG A 71 16.15 -14.88 -13.84
N GLU A 72 16.26 -14.21 -14.98
CA GLU A 72 17.11 -13.02 -15.13
C GLU A 72 16.53 -11.86 -14.33
N HIS A 73 15.22 -11.63 -14.46
CA HIS A 73 14.50 -10.63 -13.68
C HIS A 73 14.62 -10.86 -12.17
N MET A 74 14.50 -12.12 -11.72
CA MET A 74 14.66 -12.49 -10.31
C MET A 74 16.08 -12.25 -9.80
N ALA A 75 17.09 -12.54 -10.61
CA ALA A 75 18.48 -12.28 -10.26
C ALA A 75 18.75 -10.78 -10.07
N ASP A 76 18.16 -9.94 -10.92
CA ASP A 76 18.29 -8.48 -10.81
C ASP A 76 17.56 -7.91 -9.58
N ILE A 77 16.35 -8.40 -9.28
CA ILE A 77 15.65 -8.04 -8.03
C ILE A 77 16.47 -8.46 -6.81
N GLY A 78 16.98 -9.70 -6.80
CA GLY A 78 17.79 -10.23 -5.71
C GLY A 78 19.08 -9.45 -5.51
N ARG A 79 19.77 -9.08 -6.60
CA ARG A 79 20.96 -8.23 -6.56
C ARG A 79 20.65 -6.87 -5.94
N LYS A 80 19.61 -6.19 -6.43
CA LYS A 80 19.18 -4.87 -5.92
C LYS A 80 18.77 -4.92 -4.44
N GLY A 81 18.09 -5.99 -4.03
CA GLY A 81 17.73 -6.24 -2.63
C GLY A 81 18.96 -6.48 -1.75
N GLY A 82 19.93 -7.23 -2.25
CA GLY A 82 21.25 -7.40 -1.64
C GLY A 82 21.97 -6.06 -1.46
N GLU A 83 22.14 -5.30 -2.53
CA GLU A 83 22.80 -3.98 -2.47
C GLU A 83 22.14 -3.04 -1.45
N SER A 84 20.81 -3.08 -1.32
CA SER A 84 20.04 -2.27 -0.36
C SER A 84 20.20 -2.72 1.09
N SER A 85 20.46 -4.01 1.32
CA SER A 85 20.60 -4.60 2.67
C SER A 85 22.05 -4.57 3.17
N HIS A 86 23.03 -4.55 2.27
CA HIS A 86 24.46 -4.50 2.63
C HIS A 86 24.97 -3.08 2.96
N GLY A 87 24.16 -2.03 2.74
CA GLY A 87 24.46 -0.67 3.20
C GLY A 87 24.21 -0.44 4.70
N GLY A 88 23.57 -1.39 5.39
CA GLY A 88 23.17 -1.29 6.78
C GLY A 88 24.11 -2.02 7.75
N LYS A 89 25.39 -1.64 7.80
CA LYS A 89 26.30 -1.83 8.95
C LYS A 89 26.47 -3.27 9.47
N GLY A 90 27.55 -3.94 9.06
CA GLY A 90 28.01 -5.16 9.74
C GLY A 90 29.42 -5.59 9.35
N GLY A 91 30.40 -5.32 10.22
CA GLY A 91 31.65 -6.10 10.25
C GLY A 91 32.96 -5.34 10.13
N GLY A 92 33.15 -4.25 10.88
CA GLY A 92 34.51 -3.80 11.21
C GLY A 92 35.18 -4.85 12.10
N ARG A 93 35.87 -5.82 11.48
CA ARG A 93 36.92 -6.58 12.15
C ARG A 93 38.09 -5.61 12.30
N LYS A 94 38.37 -5.17 13.52
CA LYS A 94 39.68 -4.64 13.87
C LYS A 94 40.57 -5.85 14.07
N ASP A 95 41.50 -6.02 13.15
CA ASP A 95 42.65 -6.90 13.35
C ASP A 95 43.53 -6.24 14.44
N ASP A 96 43.68 -6.92 15.58
CA ASP A 96 44.69 -6.65 16.61
C ASP A 96 45.78 -7.74 16.52
#